data_AF-A0A4Q5UZ68-F1
#
_entry.id   AF-A0A4Q5UZ68-F1
#
_cell.length_a   1.000
_cell.length_b   1.000
_cell.length_c   1.000
_cell.angle_alpha   90.00
_cell.angle_beta   90.00
_cell.angle_gamma   90.00
#
_symmetry.space_group_name_H-M   'P 1'
#
loop_
_entity.id
_entity.type
_entity.pdbx_description
1 polymer ?
#
loop_
_entity_poly.entity_id
_entity_poly.type
_entity_poly.pdbx_seq_one_letter_code
_entity_poly.pdbx_strand_id
1 'polypeptide(L)'
;MPKIMWNLFQIELYKISKRPRTYIAFAAITAIIFIFQFAFKADGESYMNLMLQSVQDSFELDKVKAINGYFMCYIILNTLLIQIPILIALIAGDAISGEANMGTLRLLLTKPISRTQIILVKFAASFVYTIALLVWMAIMALFVSLLIFGTDDMLIFRVKGDESQILQITKDDIMWRYFAAFAYAAVALTVIAALAMVLSVFAENSIG
;
A
#
# COMPACT_ATOMS: atom_id res chain seq x y z
N MET A 1 -14.49 -22.42 -23.18
CA MET A 1 -13.16 -22.15 -22.56
C MET A 1 -13.13 -20.91 -21.66
N PRO A 2 -13.67 -19.71 -22.02
CA PRO A 2 -13.57 -18.51 -21.18
C PRO A 2 -14.30 -18.61 -19.82
N LYS A 3 -15.50 -19.23 -19.81
CA LYS A 3 -16.33 -19.36 -18.59
C LYS A 3 -15.65 -20.15 -17.46
N ILE A 4 -14.83 -21.15 -17.79
CA ILE A 4 -14.14 -21.98 -16.80
C ILE A 4 -13.03 -21.17 -16.10
N MET A 5 -12.28 -20.38 -16.88
CA MET A 5 -11.23 -19.50 -16.33
C MET A 5 -11.83 -18.38 -15.47
N TRP A 6 -12.94 -17.78 -15.91
CA TRP A 6 -13.62 -16.73 -15.14
C TRP A 6 -14.16 -17.26 -13.81
N ASN A 7 -14.79 -18.44 -13.80
CA ASN A 7 -15.24 -19.07 -12.57
C ASN A 7 -14.06 -19.41 -11.65
N LEU A 8 -12.94 -19.88 -12.20
CA LEU A 8 -11.73 -20.18 -11.40
C LEU A 8 -11.17 -18.92 -10.76
N PHE A 9 -11.16 -17.80 -11.48
CA PHE A 9 -10.73 -16.50 -10.98
C PHE A 9 -11.63 -15.98 -9.87
N GLN A 10 -12.96 -16.07 -10.03
CA GLN A 10 -13.91 -15.71 -8.97
C GLN A 10 -13.73 -16.57 -7.72
N ILE A 11 -13.48 -17.87 -7.89
CA ILE A 11 -13.23 -18.79 -6.77
C ILE A 11 -11.93 -18.43 -6.06
N GLU A 12 -10.86 -18.08 -6.78
CA GLU A 12 -9.60 -17.64 -6.17
C GLU A 12 -9.74 -16.32 -5.43
N LEU A 13 -10.41 -15.32 -6.02
CA LEU A 13 -10.73 -14.07 -5.33
C LEU A 13 -11.54 -14.30 -4.06
N TYR A 14 -12.56 -15.16 -4.14
CA TYR A 14 -13.37 -15.53 -2.98
C TYR A 14 -12.52 -16.23 -1.90
N LYS A 15 -11.61 -17.13 -2.29
CA LYS A 15 -10.68 -17.78 -1.34
C LYS A 15 -9.76 -16.76 -0.67
N ILE A 16 -9.13 -15.86 -1.44
CA ILE A 16 -8.25 -14.82 -0.90
C ILE A 16 -9.04 -13.93 0.08
N SER A 17 -10.26 -13.52 -0.29
CA SER A 17 -11.12 -12.67 0.53
C SER A 17 -11.69 -13.38 1.76
N LYS A 18 -11.87 -14.71 1.77
CA LYS A 18 -12.32 -15.47 2.95
C LYS A 18 -11.20 -15.87 3.90
N ARG A 19 -9.93 -15.75 3.50
CA ARG A 19 -8.80 -16.08 4.39
C ARG A 19 -8.70 -14.99 5.47
N PRO A 20 -8.77 -15.34 6.78
CA PRO A 20 -8.68 -14.36 7.86
C PRO A 20 -7.36 -13.58 7.83
N ARG A 21 -6.27 -14.24 7.39
CA ARG A 21 -4.94 -13.64 7.22
C ARG A 21 -4.96 -12.43 6.28
N THR A 22 -5.79 -12.44 5.25
CA THR A 22 -5.90 -11.33 4.28
C THR A 22 -6.43 -10.05 4.94
N TYR A 23 -7.35 -10.17 5.90
CA TYR A 23 -7.87 -9.02 6.63
C TYR A 23 -6.87 -8.39 7.59
N ILE A 24 -5.84 -9.14 8.01
CA ILE A 24 -4.79 -8.62 8.89
C ILE A 24 -4.07 -7.46 8.22
N ALA A 25 -3.80 -7.54 6.91
CA ALA A 25 -3.12 -6.46 6.18
C ALA A 25 -3.95 -5.17 6.14
N PHE A 26 -5.25 -5.29 5.84
CA PHE A 26 -6.16 -4.13 5.87
C PHE A 26 -6.29 -3.54 7.27
N ALA A 27 -6.48 -4.38 8.29
CA ALA A 27 -6.59 -3.94 9.68
C ALA A 27 -5.30 -3.27 10.17
N ALA A 28 -4.13 -3.82 9.83
CA ALA A 28 -2.83 -3.25 10.18
C ALA A 28 -2.62 -1.88 9.54
N ILE A 29 -2.90 -1.73 8.24
CA ILE A 29 -2.79 -0.45 7.54
C ILE A 29 -3.73 0.59 8.16
N THR A 30 -5.00 0.22 8.36
CA THR A 30 -5.98 1.09 8.98
C THR A 30 -5.55 1.51 10.39
N ALA A 31 -5.09 0.57 11.22
CA ALA A 31 -4.61 0.86 12.57
C ALA A 31 -3.39 1.80 12.57
N ILE A 32 -2.40 1.54 11.71
CA ILE A 32 -1.22 2.40 11.58
C ILE A 32 -1.64 3.82 11.18
N ILE A 33 -2.50 3.96 10.16
CA ILE A 33 -2.99 5.26 9.71
C ILE A 33 -3.69 6.02 10.84
N PHE A 34 -4.59 5.35 11.59
CA PHE A 34 -5.29 5.96 12.72
C PHE A 34 -4.34 6.37 13.85
N ILE A 35 -3.37 5.52 14.19
CA ILE A 35 -2.35 5.83 15.20
C ILE A 35 -1.58 7.08 14.80
N PHE A 36 -1.11 7.16 13.55
CA PHE A 36 -0.38 8.33 13.05
C PHE A 36 -1.25 9.59 13.08
N GLN A 37 -2.49 9.51 12.61
CA GLN A 37 -3.39 10.67 12.62
C GLN A 37 -3.73 11.14 14.04
N PHE A 38 -3.95 10.22 14.98
CA PHE A 38 -4.21 10.57 16.36
C PHE A 38 -2.96 11.15 17.05
N ALA A 39 -1.78 10.55 16.81
CA ALA A 39 -0.51 11.04 17.32
C ALA A 39 -0.21 12.46 16.84
N PHE A 40 -0.42 12.74 15.55
CA PHE A 40 -0.24 14.10 15.01
C PHE A 40 -1.29 15.09 15.50
N LYS A 41 -2.53 14.65 15.74
CA LYS A 41 -3.56 15.51 16.34
C LYS A 41 -3.23 15.87 17.80
N ALA A 42 -2.61 14.96 18.55
CA ALA A 42 -2.25 15.17 19.95
C ALA A 42 -0.92 15.93 20.13
N ASP A 43 0.04 15.74 19.23
CA ASP A 43 1.44 16.13 19.42
C ASP A 43 2.07 16.83 18.20
N GLY A 44 1.22 17.41 17.33
CA GLY A 44 1.60 17.94 16.02
C GLY A 44 2.70 19.01 16.04
N GLU A 45 2.76 19.83 17.10
CA GLU A 45 3.82 20.84 17.24
C GLU A 45 5.20 20.23 17.55
N SER A 46 5.25 19.18 18.37
CA SER A 46 6.49 18.48 18.71
C SER A 46 7.06 17.73 17.50
N TYR A 47 6.19 17.05 16.74
CA TYR A 47 6.56 16.40 15.48
C TYR A 47 7.04 17.39 14.42
N MET A 48 6.39 18.55 14.31
CA MET A 48 6.81 19.60 13.38
C MET A 48 8.18 20.16 13.78
N ASN A 49 8.45 20.38 15.07
CA ASN A 49 9.77 20.83 15.53
C ASN A 49 10.87 19.78 15.28
N LEU A 50 10.60 18.48 15.42
CA LEU A 50 11.54 17.41 15.09
C LEU A 50 11.85 17.34 13.58
N MET A 51 10.86 17.62 12.72
CA MET A 51 11.04 17.65 11.25
C MET A 51 11.67 18.96 10.76
N LEU A 52 11.40 20.09 11.42
CA LEU A 52 11.96 21.42 11.11
C LEU A 52 13.32 21.69 11.78
N GLN A 53 13.80 20.80 12.65
CA GLN A 53 15.13 20.91 13.27
C GLN A 53 16.25 20.97 12.21
N SER A 54 16.03 20.42 11.02
CA SER A 54 16.97 20.48 9.88
C SER A 54 16.88 21.77 9.05
N VAL A 55 15.87 22.62 9.30
CA VAL A 55 15.54 23.83 8.49
C VAL A 55 15.50 25.09 9.38
N GLN A 56 15.91 24.97 10.64
CA GLN A 56 15.70 25.97 11.70
C GLN A 56 16.41 27.32 11.44
N ASP A 57 17.41 27.36 10.55
CA ASP A 57 18.25 28.54 10.34
C ASP A 57 17.74 29.53 9.28
N SER A 58 16.61 29.28 8.60
CA SER A 58 16.26 30.12 7.43
C SER A 58 14.92 30.86 7.44
N PHE A 59 13.87 30.42 8.14
CA PHE A 59 12.58 31.12 8.04
C PHE A 59 11.68 31.00 9.27
N GLU A 60 11.28 32.15 9.83
CA GLU A 60 10.11 32.31 10.70
C GLU A 60 8.84 32.07 9.87
N LEU A 61 8.47 30.79 9.66
CA LEU A 61 7.18 30.46 9.06
C LEU A 61 6.15 30.14 10.15
N ASP A 62 4.96 30.70 9.94
CA ASP A 62 3.77 30.57 10.76
C ASP A 62 3.36 29.09 10.89
N LYS A 63 3.80 28.45 12.00
CA LYS A 63 3.71 27.00 12.28
C LYS A 63 2.30 26.43 12.17
N VAL A 64 1.28 27.30 12.27
CA VAL A 64 -0.14 26.96 12.27
C VAL A 64 -0.67 26.62 10.86
N LYS A 65 -0.06 27.14 9.79
CA LYS A 65 -0.48 26.84 8.40
C LYS A 65 0.26 25.66 7.74
N ALA A 66 1.30 25.12 8.38
CA ALA A 66 2.09 24.01 7.84
C ALA A 66 1.44 22.63 8.06
N ILE A 67 0.50 22.51 8.99
CA ILE A 67 -0.21 21.26 9.27
C ILE A 67 -1.39 21.13 8.30
N ASN A 68 -1.16 20.38 7.22
CA ASN A 68 -2.14 20.14 6.17
C ASN A 68 -2.45 18.64 6.05
N GLY A 69 -3.70 18.27 5.73
CA GLY A 69 -4.09 16.90 5.39
C GLY A 69 -3.24 16.26 4.29
N TYR A 70 -2.78 17.02 3.29
CA TYR A 70 -1.87 16.51 2.26
C TYR A 70 -0.45 16.27 2.77
N PHE A 71 0.06 17.10 3.69
CA PHE A 71 1.38 16.88 4.33
C PHE A 71 1.33 15.64 5.22
N MET A 72 0.23 15.47 5.95
CA MET A 72 -0.01 14.28 6.75
C MET A 72 -0.09 13.02 5.89
N CYS A 73 -0.80 13.07 4.76
CA CYS A 73 -0.82 11.96 3.80
C CYS A 73 0.58 11.63 3.28
N TYR A 74 1.40 12.64 2.98
CA TYR A 74 2.77 12.43 2.52
C TYR A 74 3.64 11.70 3.56
N ILE A 75 3.53 12.09 4.83
CA ILE A 75 4.23 11.41 5.94
C ILE A 75 3.75 9.97 6.05
N ILE A 76 2.43 9.75 6.07
CA ILE A 76 1.84 8.41 6.16
C ILE A 76 2.34 7.52 5.01
N LEU A 77 2.34 8.01 3.77
CA LEU A 77 2.85 7.25 2.63
C LEU A 77 4.34 6.89 2.75
N ASN A 78 5.17 7.80 3.26
CA ASN A 78 6.59 7.51 3.51
C ASN A 78 6.75 6.46 4.62
N THR A 79 5.99 6.57 5.70
CA THR A 79 6.08 5.62 6.81
C THR A 79 5.60 4.22 6.44
N LEU A 80 4.66 4.09 5.49
CA LEU A 80 4.10 2.82 5.00
C LEU A 80 4.88 2.22 3.82
N LEU A 81 5.93 2.91 3.34
CA LEU A 81 6.70 2.53 2.15
C LEU A 81 7.26 1.10 2.25
N ILE A 82 7.64 0.65 3.44
CA ILE A 82 8.28 -0.66 3.67
C ILE A 82 7.26 -1.75 4.04
N GLN A 83 6.24 -1.39 4.81
CA GLN A 83 5.27 -2.30 5.40
C GLN A 83 4.35 -2.89 4.32
N ILE A 84 3.97 -2.08 3.31
CA ILE A 84 3.07 -2.50 2.24
C ILE A 84 3.68 -3.58 1.35
N PRO A 85 4.90 -3.40 0.81
CA PRO A 85 5.61 -4.47 0.10
C PRO A 85 5.66 -5.78 0.88
N ILE A 86 5.93 -5.71 2.19
CA ILE A 86 6.04 -6.90 3.05
C ILE A 86 4.68 -7.60 3.18
N LEU A 87 3.60 -6.86 3.45
CA LEU A 87 2.24 -7.42 3.56
C LEU A 87 1.78 -8.08 2.25
N ILE A 88 2.09 -7.46 1.11
CA ILE A 88 1.77 -8.00 -0.21
C ILE A 88 2.60 -9.24 -0.50
N ALA A 89 3.91 -9.20 -0.22
CA ALA A 89 4.81 -10.33 -0.42
C ALA A 89 4.40 -11.55 0.42
N LEU A 90 3.91 -11.35 1.65
CA LEU A 90 3.40 -12.44 2.50
C LEU A 90 2.20 -13.14 1.85
N ILE A 91 1.24 -12.38 1.33
CA ILE A 91 -0.02 -12.94 0.79
C ILE A 91 0.20 -13.56 -0.58
N ALA A 92 1.00 -12.90 -1.44
CA ALA A 92 1.42 -13.47 -2.72
C ALA A 92 2.32 -14.71 -2.51
N GLY A 93 3.14 -14.70 -1.47
CA GLY A 93 4.03 -15.79 -1.05
C GLY A 93 3.28 -17.01 -0.51
N ASP A 94 2.07 -16.84 0.05
CA ASP A 94 1.20 -17.91 0.53
C ASP A 94 0.19 -18.41 -0.52
N ALA A 95 0.20 -17.83 -1.73
CA ALA A 95 -0.78 -18.16 -2.78
C ALA A 95 -0.59 -19.57 -3.38
N ILE A 96 0.67 -20.05 -3.44
CA ILE A 96 1.04 -21.37 -3.99
C ILE A 96 1.50 -22.30 -2.87
N SER A 97 2.49 -21.89 -2.07
CA SER A 97 3.04 -22.65 -0.95
C SER A 97 1.97 -23.04 0.09
N GLY A 98 1.03 -22.14 0.40
CA GLY A 98 -0.05 -22.41 1.33
C GLY A 98 -1.02 -23.49 0.84
N GLU A 99 -1.27 -23.57 -0.47
CA GLU A 99 -2.11 -24.62 -1.04
C GLU A 99 -1.38 -25.95 -1.23
N ALA A 100 -0.06 -25.90 -1.40
CA ALA A 100 0.81 -27.06 -1.40
C ALA A 100 0.84 -27.70 0.00
N ASN A 101 1.01 -26.89 1.06
CA ASN A 101 1.01 -27.34 2.46
C ASN A 101 -0.33 -28.00 2.87
N MET A 102 -1.46 -27.38 2.47
CA MET A 102 -2.80 -27.94 2.74
C MET A 102 -3.18 -29.14 1.86
N GLY A 103 -2.32 -29.59 0.94
CA GLY A 103 -2.59 -30.70 0.02
C GLY A 103 -3.62 -30.41 -1.09
N THR A 104 -4.30 -29.25 -1.05
CA THR A 104 -5.31 -28.84 -2.02
C THR A 104 -4.79 -28.62 -3.43
N LEU A 105 -3.49 -28.33 -3.58
CA LEU A 105 -2.86 -28.18 -4.90
C LEU A 105 -2.95 -29.48 -5.72
N ARG A 106 -2.83 -30.65 -5.07
CA ARG A 106 -2.99 -31.96 -5.73
C ARG A 106 -4.40 -32.19 -6.26
N LEU A 107 -5.42 -31.74 -5.52
CA LEU A 107 -6.83 -31.83 -5.91
C LEU A 107 -7.17 -30.89 -7.08
N LEU A 108 -6.53 -29.72 -7.15
CA LEU A 108 -6.69 -28.79 -8.27
C LEU A 108 -6.07 -29.33 -9.56
N LEU A 109 -4.93 -30.02 -9.46
CA LEU A 109 -4.24 -30.64 -10.60
C LEU A 109 -4.96 -31.89 -11.16
N THR A 110 -5.94 -32.43 -10.46
CA THR A 110 -6.77 -33.54 -10.96
C THR A 110 -7.87 -33.08 -11.92
N LYS A 111 -8.18 -31.78 -11.96
CA LYS A 111 -9.11 -31.19 -12.94
C LYS A 111 -8.38 -30.94 -14.27
N PRO A 112 -9.08 -31.02 -15.43
CA PRO A 112 -8.48 -30.81 -16.75
C PRO A 112 -8.21 -29.32 -17.02
N ILE A 113 -7.30 -28.73 -16.26
CA ILE A 113 -6.89 -27.32 -16.34
C ILE A 113 -5.38 -27.29 -16.53
N SER A 114 -4.88 -26.46 -17.46
CA SER A 114 -3.44 -26.40 -17.71
C SER A 114 -2.70 -25.71 -16.55
N ARG A 115 -1.46 -26.14 -16.27
CA ARG A 115 -0.64 -25.56 -15.19
C ARG A 115 -0.43 -24.05 -15.36
N THR A 116 -0.25 -23.60 -16.59
CA THR A 116 -0.10 -22.17 -16.95
C THR A 116 -1.37 -21.37 -16.63
N GLN A 117 -2.56 -21.93 -16.88
CA GLN A 117 -3.83 -21.27 -16.55
C GLN A 117 -3.99 -21.09 -15.05
N ILE A 118 -3.58 -22.06 -14.23
CA ILE A 118 -3.67 -21.96 -12.77
C ILE A 118 -2.76 -20.85 -12.26
N ILE A 119 -1.51 -20.79 -12.75
CA ILE A 119 -0.55 -19.74 -12.36
C ILE A 119 -1.07 -18.36 -12.77
N LEU A 120 -1.56 -18.20 -14.00
CA LEU A 120 -2.11 -16.93 -14.48
C LEU A 120 -3.31 -16.45 -13.66
N VAL A 121 -4.23 -17.36 -13.31
CA VAL A 121 -5.40 -17.01 -12.50
C VAL A 121 -5.00 -16.60 -11.08
N LYS A 122 -4.03 -17.31 -10.47
CA LYS A 122 -3.50 -16.94 -9.15
C LYS A 122 -2.74 -15.62 -9.18
N PHE A 123 -1.98 -15.36 -10.23
CA PHE A 123 -1.28 -14.09 -10.42
C PHE A 123 -2.29 -12.95 -10.57
N ALA A 124 -3.32 -13.12 -11.40
CA ALA A 124 -4.38 -12.14 -11.56
C ALA A 124 -5.11 -11.87 -10.24
N ALA A 125 -5.37 -12.91 -9.43
CA ALA A 125 -6.04 -12.77 -8.14
C ALA A 125 -5.16 -12.00 -7.13
N SER A 126 -3.85 -12.29 -7.09
CA SER A 126 -2.87 -11.56 -6.29
C SER A 126 -2.69 -10.10 -6.75
N PHE A 127 -2.74 -9.86 -8.06
CA PHE A 127 -2.73 -8.53 -8.66
C PHE A 127 -3.94 -7.71 -8.21
N VAL A 128 -5.15 -8.26 -8.34
CA VAL A 128 -6.39 -7.58 -7.89
C VAL A 128 -6.35 -7.31 -6.40
N TYR A 129 -5.85 -8.25 -5.60
CA TYR A 129 -5.63 -8.04 -4.17
C TYR A 129 -4.69 -6.87 -3.88
N THR A 130 -3.54 -6.82 -4.57
CA THR A 130 -2.55 -5.74 -4.44
C THR A 130 -3.15 -4.38 -4.78
N ILE A 131 -3.90 -4.29 -5.87
CA ILE A 131 -4.60 -3.05 -6.27
C ILE A 131 -5.66 -2.66 -5.23
N ALA A 132 -6.47 -3.61 -4.76
CA ALA A 132 -7.49 -3.34 -3.75
C ALA A 132 -6.89 -2.82 -2.44
N LEU A 133 -5.77 -3.40 -1.99
CA LEU A 133 -5.05 -2.95 -0.79
C LEU A 133 -4.44 -1.56 -0.98
N LEU A 134 -3.86 -1.28 -2.15
CA LEU A 134 -3.32 0.04 -2.47
C LEU A 134 -4.42 1.10 -2.53
N VAL A 135 -5.56 0.79 -3.16
CA VAL A 135 -6.72 1.71 -3.22
C VAL A 135 -7.28 1.95 -1.82
N TRP A 136 -7.42 0.91 -1.00
CA TRP A 136 -7.84 1.06 0.38
C TRP A 136 -6.90 1.97 1.17
N MET A 137 -5.59 1.75 1.06
CA MET A 137 -4.61 2.63 1.68
C MET A 137 -4.75 4.06 1.16
N ALA A 138 -4.86 4.26 -0.15
CA ALA A 138 -5.00 5.59 -0.75
C ALA A 138 -6.23 6.32 -0.20
N ILE A 139 -7.38 5.64 -0.11
CA ILE A 139 -8.61 6.20 0.47
C ILE A 139 -8.39 6.53 1.95
N MET A 140 -7.86 5.60 2.74
CA MET A 140 -7.65 5.83 4.18
C MET A 140 -6.63 6.94 4.45
N ALA A 141 -5.52 6.97 3.69
CA ALA A 141 -4.44 7.93 3.88
C ALA A 141 -4.82 9.32 3.36
N LEU A 142 -5.47 9.45 2.20
CA LEU A 142 -5.89 10.76 1.68
C LEU A 142 -7.18 11.23 2.33
N PHE A 143 -8.26 10.44 2.24
CA PHE A 143 -9.60 10.90 2.63
C PHE A 143 -9.69 11.17 4.12
N VAL A 144 -9.18 10.28 4.97
CA VAL A 144 -9.24 10.48 6.42
C VAL A 144 -8.32 11.62 6.86
N SER A 145 -7.14 11.78 6.23
CA SER A 145 -6.26 12.91 6.54
C SER A 145 -6.86 14.25 6.11
N LEU A 146 -7.56 14.30 4.97
CA LEU A 146 -8.27 15.49 4.51
C LEU A 146 -9.48 15.82 5.42
N LEU A 147 -10.21 14.82 5.91
CA LEU A 147 -11.33 15.03 6.82
C LEU A 147 -10.90 15.53 8.20
N ILE A 148 -9.78 15.02 8.74
CA ILE A 148 -9.33 15.37 10.10
C ILE A 148 -8.57 16.70 10.13
N PHE A 149 -7.74 16.97 9.13
CA PHE A 149 -6.84 18.13 9.11
C PHE A 149 -7.26 19.23 8.13
N GLY A 150 -8.30 19.01 7.32
CA GLY A 150 -8.81 19.99 6.36
C GLY A 150 -7.96 20.14 5.08
N THR A 151 -8.50 20.92 4.14
CA THR A 151 -7.92 21.24 2.82
C THR A 151 -7.30 22.64 2.77
N ASP A 152 -6.49 23.02 3.75
CA ASP A 152 -5.70 24.27 3.63
C ASP A 152 -4.50 24.07 2.67
N ASP A 153 -3.64 25.06 2.46
CA ASP A 153 -2.57 25.02 1.43
C ASP A 153 -1.38 24.12 1.80
N MET A 154 -0.90 23.30 0.85
CA MET A 154 0.15 22.31 1.11
C MET A 154 1.52 22.96 0.97
N LEU A 155 2.25 23.08 2.09
CA LEU A 155 3.67 23.37 2.06
C LEU A 155 4.42 22.04 2.05
N ILE A 156 4.98 21.66 0.88
CA ILE A 156 5.87 20.51 0.75
C ILE A 156 7.31 21.02 0.79
N PHE A 157 8.04 20.73 1.86
CA PHE A 157 9.46 21.01 1.94
C PHE A 157 10.25 19.80 1.41
N ARG A 158 10.82 19.92 0.21
CA ARG A 158 11.86 18.99 -0.29
C ARG A 158 13.22 19.66 -0.13
N VAL A 159 14.05 19.15 0.76
CA VAL A 159 15.48 19.47 0.77
C VAL A 159 16.14 18.65 -0.34
N LYS A 160 16.60 19.31 -1.41
CA LYS A 160 17.41 18.70 -2.46
C LYS A 160 18.74 19.48 -2.56
N GLY A 161 19.72 19.09 -1.74
CA GLY A 161 21.04 19.73 -1.70
C GLY A 161 21.09 21.00 -0.85
N ASP A 162 22.10 21.84 -1.11
CA ASP A 162 22.45 23.08 -0.39
C ASP A 162 21.56 24.30 -0.72
N GLU A 163 20.46 24.09 -1.45
CA GLU A 163 19.46 25.13 -1.72
C GLU A 163 18.09 24.64 -1.25
N SER A 164 17.65 25.21 -0.13
CA SER A 164 16.33 25.04 0.46
C SER A 164 15.27 25.74 -0.39
N GLN A 165 15.00 25.19 -1.57
CA GLN A 165 13.94 25.71 -2.44
C GLN A 165 12.57 25.28 -1.90
N ILE A 166 11.86 26.24 -1.31
CA ILE A 166 10.46 26.14 -0.90
C ILE A 166 9.62 26.09 -2.19
N LEU A 167 9.39 24.88 -2.71
CA LEU A 167 8.40 24.68 -3.76
C LEU A 167 7.01 24.68 -3.11
N GLN A 168 6.44 25.87 -2.99
CA GLN A 168 5.02 26.05 -2.71
C GLN A 168 4.26 25.46 -3.92
N ILE A 169 3.89 24.19 -3.82
CA ILE A 169 3.08 23.54 -4.85
C ILE A 169 1.66 24.02 -4.66
N THR A 170 1.19 24.80 -5.63
CA THR A 170 -0.21 25.17 -5.81
C THR A 170 -1.09 23.91 -5.73
N LYS A 171 -2.21 24.01 -4.99
CA LYS A 171 -3.17 22.92 -4.74
C LYS A 171 -3.53 22.09 -5.97
N ASP A 172 -3.55 22.70 -7.14
CA ASP A 172 -3.96 22.07 -8.40
C ASP A 172 -3.01 20.98 -8.91
N ASP A 173 -1.71 21.04 -8.61
CA ASP A 173 -0.72 20.08 -9.15
C ASP A 173 -0.45 18.89 -8.21
N ILE A 174 -1.04 18.93 -7.01
CA ILE A 174 -0.87 17.91 -5.97
C ILE A 174 -1.59 16.62 -6.39
N MET A 175 -2.83 16.73 -6.85
CA MET A 175 -3.70 15.58 -7.10
C MET A 175 -3.18 14.69 -8.25
N TRP A 176 -2.69 15.30 -9.33
CA TRP A 176 -2.06 14.57 -10.44
C TRP A 176 -0.81 13.81 -9.99
N ARG A 177 0.03 14.42 -9.15
CA ARG A 177 1.25 13.78 -8.64
C ARG A 177 0.94 12.62 -7.70
N TYR A 178 -0.10 12.73 -6.87
CA TYR A 178 -0.59 11.61 -6.07
C TYR A 178 -1.08 10.47 -6.97
N PHE A 179 -1.87 10.78 -8.00
CA PHE A 179 -2.34 9.75 -8.94
C PHE A 179 -1.17 9.06 -9.66
N ALA A 180 -0.19 9.82 -10.15
CA ALA A 180 1.02 9.29 -10.77
C ALA A 180 1.85 8.45 -9.79
N ALA A 181 1.98 8.88 -8.53
CA ALA A 181 2.68 8.12 -7.49
C ALA A 181 1.97 6.80 -7.17
N PHE A 182 0.64 6.79 -7.06
CA PHE A 182 -0.14 5.56 -6.86
C PHE A 182 -0.07 4.63 -8.06
N ALA A 183 -0.10 5.16 -9.29
CA ALA A 183 0.07 4.36 -10.49
C ALA A 183 1.46 3.72 -10.54
N TYR A 184 2.51 4.48 -10.23
CA TYR A 184 3.88 3.97 -10.13
C TYR A 184 4.00 2.91 -9.02
N ALA A 185 3.43 3.17 -7.84
CA ALA A 185 3.41 2.23 -6.73
C ALA A 185 2.66 0.94 -7.09
N ALA A 186 1.55 1.02 -7.82
CA ALA A 186 0.84 -0.15 -8.31
C ALA A 186 1.75 -1.03 -9.18
N VAL A 187 2.47 -0.44 -10.13
CA VAL A 187 3.43 -1.20 -10.96
C VAL A 187 4.52 -1.81 -10.08
N ALA A 188 5.15 -1.04 -9.19
CA ALA A 188 6.21 -1.54 -8.32
C ALA A 188 5.75 -2.70 -7.43
N LEU A 189 4.58 -2.59 -6.79
CA LEU A 189 4.03 -3.62 -5.92
C LEU A 189 3.64 -4.88 -6.68
N THR A 190 3.22 -4.76 -7.94
CA THR A 190 2.90 -5.93 -8.76
C THR A 190 4.15 -6.73 -9.15
N VAL A 191 5.30 -6.07 -9.31
CA VAL A 191 6.60 -6.74 -9.46
C VAL A 191 6.95 -7.51 -8.19
N ILE A 192 6.75 -6.91 -7.02
CA ILE A 192 7.00 -7.56 -5.72
C ILE A 192 6.07 -8.76 -5.54
N ALA A 193 4.78 -8.63 -5.86
CA ALA A 193 3.84 -9.73 -5.82
C ALA A 193 4.23 -10.87 -6.79
N ALA A 194 4.68 -10.54 -8.00
CA ALA A 194 5.18 -11.52 -8.97
C ALA A 194 6.40 -12.27 -8.43
N LEU A 195 7.38 -11.56 -7.88
CA LEU A 195 8.60 -12.13 -7.34
C LEU A 195 8.31 -13.03 -6.12
N ALA A 196 7.46 -12.57 -5.20
CA ALA A 196 7.01 -13.36 -4.06
C ALA A 196 6.29 -14.64 -4.50
N MET A 197 5.46 -14.56 -5.54
CA MET A 197 4.77 -15.72 -6.10
C MET A 197 5.73 -16.71 -6.76
N VAL A 198 6.78 -16.23 -7.44
CA VAL A 198 7.85 -17.10 -7.97
C VAL A 198 8.57 -17.82 -6.83
N LEU A 199 8.95 -17.10 -5.77
CA LEU A 199 9.57 -17.71 -4.59
C LEU A 199 8.64 -18.73 -3.90
N SER A 200 7.33 -18.46 -3.90
CA SER A 200 6.30 -19.38 -3.39
C SER A 200 6.28 -20.73 -4.12
N VAL A 201 6.65 -20.79 -5.41
CA VAL A 201 6.75 -22.04 -6.17
C VAL A 201 7.89 -22.92 -5.66
N PHE A 202 8.99 -22.30 -5.24
CA PHE A 202 10.17 -23.01 -4.73
C PHE A 202 10.05 -23.37 -3.24
N ALA A 203 9.13 -22.73 -2.51
CA ALA A 203 8.90 -22.98 -1.09
C ALA A 203 7.87 -24.11 -0.88
N GLU A 204 8.34 -25.24 -0.34
CA GLU A 204 7.46 -26.36 0.03
C GLU A 204 6.69 -26.10 1.34
N ASN A 205 7.21 -25.20 2.18
CA ASN A 205 6.59 -24.76 3.43
C ASN A 205 6.15 -23.30 3.30
N SER A 206 4.86 -23.04 3.55
CA SER A 206 4.35 -21.68 3.74
C SER A 206 4.91 -21.11 5.04
N ILE A 207 5.04 -19.78 5.12
CA ILE A 207 5.52 -19.06 6.33
C ILE A 207 4.44 -19.08 7.44
N GLY A 208 3.39 -19.91 7.32
CA GLY A 208 2.54 -20.26 8.46
C GLY A 208 1.63 -21.46 8.25
#